data_AF-A0A834YJM6-F1
#
_entry.id   AF-A0A834YJM6-F1
#
_cell.length_a   1.000
_cell.length_b   1.000
_cell.length_c   1.000
_cell.angle_alpha   90.00
_cell.angle_beta   90.00
_cell.angle_gamma   90.00
#
_symmetry.space_group_name_H-M   'P 1'
#
loop_
_entity.id
_entity.type
_entity.pdbx_description
1 polymer ?
#
loop_
_entity_poly.entity_id
_entity_poly.type
_entity_poly.pdbx_seq_one_letter_code
_entity_poly.pdbx_strand_id
1 'polypeptide(L)'
;MEGENQAEKALILIRSRICNPSYIFTPFSDSPESNYSKLKFIISNSVTEACNNSILLLGPRGCGKIAVLNLVLRDLLAEHPDMVSVIRLNGLLHSDDNCALKEIARQLCVEHQLLFSKMASFDDNSQFMISMLRECGLAHKTIIFVLDEFDLFAQGKQRLLYSLLDAMQSITSQAVVIGVSCRLDADQLLEKRVRSRFSHRKLLFLPPSKEELQRLLEHILSLPIDSSFSHDYAMEFNAKLHKIVGDCRFTEIVDTLSGSDSTVNHLLKFLFRAVCCMDLDFGFLTLENFKTAILSIQRQPKLECLQDCSVLELYILVCMKRLEDKEQNSYNFNSVMKEYKGIHDSYQTSDYYARNVCLRAFEHLLQRELICFTDNRGQSQSVEFRPVKLLISSHELYPGLKSNRSCPLAY
;
A
#
# COMPACT_ATOMS: atom_id res chain seq x y z
N MET A 1 -16.58 5.87 35.97
CA MET A 1 -17.66 5.00 35.47
C MET A 1 -18.42 5.56 34.28
N GLU A 2 -19.04 6.76 34.31
CA GLU A 2 -19.66 7.32 33.08
C GLU A 2 -18.65 7.87 32.05
N GLY A 3 -17.53 8.45 32.51
CA GLY A 3 -16.46 8.96 31.63
C GLY A 3 -15.66 7.87 30.90
N GLU A 4 -15.35 6.75 31.57
CA GLU A 4 -14.60 5.62 30.98
C GLU A 4 -15.34 5.00 29.80
N ASN A 5 -16.67 4.90 29.88
CA ASN A 5 -17.51 4.36 28.81
C ASN A 5 -17.58 5.29 27.58
N GLN A 6 -17.39 6.61 27.76
CA GLN A 6 -17.39 7.57 26.66
C GLN A 6 -16.07 7.59 25.90
N ALA A 7 -14.94 7.52 26.61
CA ALA A 7 -13.62 7.42 26.01
C ALA A 7 -13.47 6.15 25.16
N GLU A 8 -13.93 5.01 25.68
CA GLU A 8 -13.91 3.73 24.96
C GLU A 8 -14.81 3.78 23.71
N LYS A 9 -16.03 4.31 23.82
CA LYS A 9 -16.93 4.52 22.67
C LYS A 9 -16.34 5.44 21.61
N ALA A 10 -15.70 6.53 22.02
CA ALA A 10 -15.05 7.47 21.10
C ALA A 10 -13.90 6.79 20.34
N LEU A 11 -13.09 5.99 21.05
CA LEU A 11 -12.00 5.23 20.46
C LEU A 11 -12.50 4.13 19.49
N ILE A 12 -13.57 3.40 19.83
CA ILE A 12 -14.20 2.43 18.92
C ILE A 12 -14.74 3.14 17.67
N LEU A 13 -15.37 4.31 17.83
CA LEU A 13 -15.90 5.08 16.71
C LEU A 13 -14.80 5.61 15.80
N ILE A 14 -13.73 6.19 16.36
CA ILE A 14 -12.59 6.67 15.58
C ILE A 14 -11.90 5.49 14.86
N ARG A 15 -11.71 4.35 15.53
CA ARG A 15 -11.17 3.13 14.89
C ARG A 15 -12.05 2.66 13.74
N SER A 16 -13.36 2.59 13.94
CA SER A 16 -14.29 2.16 12.88
C SER A 16 -14.28 3.11 11.67
N ARG A 17 -14.12 4.42 11.91
CA ARG A 17 -13.96 5.43 10.84
C ARG A 17 -12.65 5.30 10.08
N ILE A 18 -11.53 5.11 10.78
CA ILE A 18 -10.22 4.88 10.14
C ILE A 18 -10.24 3.59 9.29
N CYS A 19 -11.03 2.60 9.68
CA CYS A 19 -11.21 1.37 8.89
C CYS A 19 -12.27 1.48 7.79
N ASN A 20 -13.11 2.53 7.77
CA ASN A 20 -14.18 2.68 6.79
C ASN A 20 -13.74 3.58 5.62
N PRO A 21 -13.36 3.00 4.47
CA PRO A 21 -12.92 3.78 3.32
C PRO A 21 -14.01 4.73 2.81
N SER A 22 -15.29 4.38 2.94
CA SER A 22 -16.35 5.26 2.47
C SER A 22 -16.44 6.55 3.28
N TYR A 23 -16.23 6.48 4.59
CA TYR A 23 -16.24 7.66 5.47
C TYR A 23 -15.02 8.56 5.26
N ILE A 24 -13.84 7.97 5.00
CA ILE A 24 -12.60 8.72 4.80
C ILE A 24 -12.67 9.56 3.53
N PHE A 25 -13.30 9.04 2.48
CA PHE A 25 -13.35 9.71 1.19
C PHE A 25 -14.62 10.56 0.97
N THR A 26 -15.56 10.62 1.93
CA THR A 26 -16.71 11.55 1.83
C THR A 26 -16.31 13.02 1.70
N PRO A 27 -15.27 13.56 2.37
CA PRO A 27 -14.93 14.98 2.18
C PRO A 27 -14.48 15.31 0.75
N PHE A 28 -14.04 14.30 -0.02
CA PHE A 28 -13.69 14.47 -1.42
C PHE A 28 -14.91 14.47 -2.36
N SER A 29 -16.13 14.18 -1.87
CA SER A 29 -17.35 14.38 -2.66
C SER A 29 -17.77 15.85 -2.74
N ASP A 30 -17.36 16.67 -1.78
CA ASP A 30 -17.84 18.05 -1.64
C ASP A 30 -17.06 19.03 -2.51
N SER A 31 -15.87 18.66 -3.01
CA SER A 31 -15.10 19.53 -3.91
C SER A 31 -15.51 19.34 -5.37
N PRO A 32 -15.95 20.40 -6.08
CA PRO A 32 -16.48 20.31 -7.45
C PRO A 32 -15.41 19.91 -8.48
N GLU A 33 -14.13 20.16 -8.21
CA GLU A 33 -13.02 19.77 -9.08
C GLU A 33 -12.48 18.35 -8.81
N SER A 34 -13.06 17.66 -7.81
CA SER A 34 -12.62 16.35 -7.36
C SER A 34 -12.67 15.32 -8.48
N ASN A 35 -11.74 14.37 -8.40
CA ASN A 35 -11.79 13.15 -9.20
C ASN A 35 -13.08 12.36 -8.98
N TYR A 36 -13.72 12.51 -7.81
CA TYR A 36 -15.04 11.93 -7.54
C TYR A 36 -16.11 12.50 -8.48
N SER A 37 -16.27 13.82 -8.53
CA SER A 37 -17.30 14.49 -9.34
C SER A 37 -17.09 14.22 -10.84
N LYS A 38 -15.84 14.24 -11.30
CA LYS A 38 -15.48 13.88 -12.68
C LYS A 38 -15.84 12.44 -13.01
N LEU A 39 -15.51 11.50 -12.12
CA LEU A 39 -15.82 10.08 -12.33
C LEU A 39 -17.34 9.83 -12.28
N LYS A 40 -18.04 10.43 -11.32
CA LYS A 40 -19.50 10.34 -11.20
C LYS A 40 -20.17 10.88 -12.46
N PHE A 41 -19.79 12.07 -12.93
CA PHE A 41 -20.32 12.67 -14.16
C PHE A 41 -20.12 11.78 -15.40
N ILE A 42 -18.92 11.21 -15.58
CA ILE A 42 -18.67 10.36 -16.75
C ILE A 42 -19.52 9.10 -16.69
N ILE A 43 -19.62 8.44 -15.52
CA ILE A 43 -20.41 7.21 -15.40
C ILE A 43 -21.90 7.51 -15.48
N SER A 44 -22.40 8.57 -14.82
CA SER A 44 -23.81 8.97 -14.90
C SER A 44 -24.21 9.28 -16.33
N ASN A 45 -23.40 10.03 -17.08
CA ASN A 45 -23.68 10.31 -18.49
C ASN A 45 -23.64 9.03 -19.33
N SER A 46 -22.74 8.10 -19.03
CA SER A 46 -22.71 6.80 -19.73
C SER A 46 -24.00 6.01 -19.53
N VAL A 47 -24.56 6.05 -18.31
CA VAL A 47 -25.82 5.38 -17.95
C VAL A 47 -27.02 6.09 -18.62
N THR A 48 -27.08 7.42 -18.60
CA THR A 48 -28.23 8.17 -19.17
C THR A 48 -28.21 8.25 -20.69
N GLU A 49 -27.04 8.45 -21.30
CA GLU A 49 -26.88 8.58 -22.75
C GLU A 49 -26.62 7.24 -23.45
N ALA A 50 -26.61 6.13 -22.69
CA ALA A 50 -26.33 4.79 -23.21
C ALA A 50 -25.01 4.72 -24.03
N CYS A 51 -23.98 5.42 -23.57
CA CYS A 51 -22.72 5.56 -24.29
C CYS A 51 -21.63 4.65 -23.71
N ASN A 52 -20.94 3.92 -24.59
CA ASN A 52 -19.79 3.10 -24.20
C ASN A 52 -18.57 3.96 -23.89
N ASN A 53 -17.99 3.79 -22.71
CA ASN A 53 -16.85 4.59 -22.26
C ASN A 53 -15.79 3.73 -21.58
N SER A 54 -14.51 4.02 -21.82
CA SER A 54 -13.40 3.42 -21.09
C SER A 54 -12.56 4.49 -20.37
N ILE A 55 -12.24 4.25 -19.10
CA ILE A 55 -11.58 5.21 -18.22
C ILE A 55 -10.41 4.51 -17.53
N LEU A 56 -9.29 5.20 -17.43
CA LEU A 56 -8.13 4.70 -16.69
C LEU A 56 -7.85 5.58 -15.46
N LEU A 57 -7.95 5.00 -14.27
CA LEU A 57 -7.60 5.62 -12.99
C LEU A 57 -6.13 5.34 -12.67
N LEU A 58 -5.31 6.38 -12.70
CA LEU A 58 -3.86 6.31 -12.55
C LEU A 58 -3.40 7.06 -11.30
N GLY A 59 -2.28 6.66 -10.70
CA GLY A 59 -1.68 7.36 -9.56
C GLY A 59 -0.84 6.44 -8.67
N PRO A 60 -0.27 6.91 -7.56
CA PRO A 60 0.44 6.04 -6.62
C PRO A 60 -0.47 4.98 -5.96
N ARG A 61 0.14 3.96 -5.35
CA ARG A 61 -0.58 3.07 -4.43
C ARG A 61 -0.90 3.83 -3.14
N GLY A 62 -2.09 3.61 -2.57
CA GLY A 62 -2.49 4.26 -1.31
C GLY A 62 -3.16 5.64 -1.44
N CYS A 63 -3.39 6.15 -2.66
CA CYS A 63 -4.14 7.41 -2.89
C CYS A 63 -5.67 7.25 -2.89
N GLY A 64 -6.21 6.06 -2.58
CA GLY A 64 -7.65 5.87 -2.43
C GLY A 64 -8.47 5.70 -3.72
N LYS A 65 -7.84 5.38 -4.86
CA LYS A 65 -8.54 5.22 -6.17
C LYS A 65 -9.76 4.30 -6.09
N ILE A 66 -9.55 3.11 -5.51
CA ILE A 66 -10.60 2.10 -5.34
C ILE A 66 -11.67 2.59 -4.36
N ALA A 67 -11.28 3.31 -3.32
CA ALA A 67 -12.22 3.84 -2.34
C ALA A 67 -13.14 4.91 -2.95
N VAL A 68 -12.59 5.84 -3.75
CA VAL A 68 -13.36 6.83 -4.51
C VAL A 68 -14.27 6.14 -5.53
N LEU A 69 -13.75 5.15 -6.27
CA LEU A 69 -14.56 4.36 -7.20
C LEU A 69 -15.72 3.65 -6.50
N ASN A 70 -15.46 3.03 -5.34
CA ASN A 70 -16.50 2.37 -4.55
C ASN A 70 -17.58 3.35 -4.07
N LEU A 71 -17.18 4.58 -3.73
CA LEU A 71 -18.12 5.63 -3.30
C LEU A 71 -19.03 6.03 -4.47
N VAL A 72 -18.44 6.33 -5.64
CA VAL A 72 -19.21 6.64 -6.87
C VAL A 72 -20.16 5.52 -7.24
N LEU A 73 -19.69 4.26 -7.21
CA LEU A 73 -20.54 3.11 -7.55
C LEU A 73 -21.69 2.91 -6.57
N ARG A 74 -21.49 3.16 -5.26
CA ARG A 74 -22.56 3.07 -4.27
C ARG A 74 -23.64 4.12 -4.51
N ASP A 75 -23.24 5.35 -4.81
CA ASP A 75 -24.20 6.43 -5.07
C ASP A 75 -24.98 6.18 -6.36
N LEU A 76 -24.32 5.69 -7.40
CA LEU A 76 -24.98 5.33 -8.66
C LEU A 76 -25.93 4.13 -8.53
N LEU A 77 -25.57 3.13 -7.72
CA LEU A 77 -26.47 2.00 -7.44
C LEU A 77 -27.68 2.43 -6.60
N ALA A 78 -27.54 3.47 -5.76
CA ALA A 78 -28.65 4.05 -5.01
C ALA A 78 -29.57 4.90 -5.91
N GLU A 79 -29.01 5.63 -6.88
CA GLU A 79 -29.76 6.43 -7.85
C GLU A 79 -30.45 5.56 -8.92
N HIS A 80 -29.79 4.50 -9.39
CA HIS A 80 -30.23 3.66 -10.52
C HIS A 80 -30.01 2.15 -10.26
N PRO A 81 -30.77 1.52 -9.35
CA PRO A 81 -30.55 0.13 -8.95
C PRO A 81 -30.79 -0.90 -10.07
N ASP A 82 -31.77 -0.65 -10.95
CA ASP A 82 -32.18 -1.62 -11.98
C ASP A 82 -31.44 -1.46 -13.32
N MET A 83 -30.69 -0.35 -13.49
CA MET A 83 -30.00 0.00 -14.73
C MET A 83 -28.50 -0.31 -14.70
N VAL A 84 -27.92 -0.59 -13.53
CA VAL A 84 -26.47 -0.73 -13.38
C VAL A 84 -26.08 -2.10 -12.84
N SER A 85 -25.24 -2.79 -13.60
CA SER A 85 -24.60 -4.06 -13.24
C SER A 85 -23.11 -3.84 -13.04
N VAL A 86 -22.50 -4.41 -11.99
CA VAL A 86 -21.09 -4.13 -11.66
C VAL A 86 -20.28 -5.43 -11.61
N ILE A 87 -19.31 -5.52 -12.51
CA ILE A 87 -18.40 -6.67 -12.62
C ILE A 87 -17.02 -6.26 -12.15
N ARG A 88 -16.43 -7.04 -11.25
CA ARG A 88 -15.10 -6.76 -10.68
C ARG A 88 -14.11 -7.86 -11.02
N LEU A 89 -12.98 -7.45 -11.57
CA LEU A 89 -11.85 -8.32 -11.85
C LEU A 89 -10.61 -7.74 -11.20
N ASN A 90 -9.76 -8.61 -10.67
CA ASN A 90 -8.46 -8.26 -10.11
C ASN A 90 -7.36 -9.01 -10.85
N GLY A 91 -6.36 -8.30 -11.37
CA GLY A 91 -5.24 -8.88 -12.12
C GLY A 91 -4.38 -9.84 -11.29
N LEU A 92 -4.36 -9.71 -9.97
CA LEU A 92 -3.65 -10.63 -9.08
C LEU A 92 -4.37 -11.98 -8.95
N LEU A 93 -5.71 -11.98 -9.01
CA LEU A 93 -6.52 -13.20 -8.94
C LEU A 93 -6.69 -13.86 -10.31
N HIS A 94 -6.74 -13.05 -11.36
CA HIS A 94 -7.02 -13.49 -12.72
C HIS A 94 -5.82 -13.22 -13.62
N SER A 95 -4.71 -13.92 -13.37
CA SER A 95 -3.53 -13.86 -14.23
C SER A 95 -3.77 -14.45 -15.62
N ASP A 96 -4.70 -15.40 -15.73
CA ASP A 96 -5.06 -16.06 -16.99
C ASP A 96 -6.33 -15.45 -17.59
N ASP A 97 -6.27 -15.09 -18.89
CA ASP A 97 -7.40 -14.57 -19.67
C ASP A 97 -8.64 -15.48 -19.58
N ASN A 98 -8.44 -16.80 -19.55
CA ASN A 98 -9.52 -17.79 -19.42
C ASN A 98 -10.22 -17.71 -18.06
N CYS A 99 -9.46 -17.53 -16.98
CA CYS A 99 -10.00 -17.41 -15.63
C CYS A 99 -10.78 -16.10 -15.49
N ALA A 100 -10.27 -15.01 -16.06
CA ALA A 100 -10.94 -13.72 -16.08
C ALA A 100 -12.29 -13.77 -16.81
N LEU A 101 -12.34 -14.36 -18.02
CA LEU A 101 -13.61 -14.50 -18.76
C LEU A 101 -14.62 -15.40 -18.05
N LYS A 102 -14.17 -16.50 -17.44
CA LYS A 102 -15.05 -17.36 -16.64
C LYS A 102 -15.64 -16.62 -15.46
N GLU A 103 -14.87 -15.76 -14.82
CA GLU A 103 -15.36 -14.94 -13.71
C GLU A 103 -16.35 -13.87 -14.17
N ILE A 104 -16.11 -13.22 -15.32
CA ILE A 104 -17.09 -12.32 -15.95
C ILE A 104 -18.41 -13.06 -16.20
N ALA A 105 -18.34 -14.21 -16.86
CA ALA A 105 -19.52 -15.01 -17.17
C ALA A 105 -20.24 -15.45 -15.88
N ARG A 106 -19.49 -15.83 -14.83
CA ARG A 106 -20.05 -16.16 -13.52
C ARG A 106 -20.79 -14.99 -12.89
N GLN A 107 -20.20 -13.79 -12.87
CA GLN A 107 -20.82 -12.59 -12.28
C GLN A 107 -22.06 -12.17 -13.07
N LEU A 108 -22.01 -12.19 -14.41
CA LEU A 108 -23.17 -11.93 -15.27
C LEU A 108 -24.29 -12.96 -15.05
N CYS A 109 -23.97 -14.25 -15.01
CA CYS A 109 -24.96 -15.30 -14.77
C CYS A 109 -25.65 -15.14 -13.41
N VAL A 110 -24.91 -14.74 -12.37
CA VAL A 110 -25.47 -14.50 -11.04
C VAL A 110 -26.43 -13.31 -11.04
N GLU A 111 -26.05 -12.20 -11.70
CA GLU A 111 -26.91 -11.01 -11.79
C GLU A 111 -28.18 -11.26 -12.62
N HIS A 112 -28.08 -12.05 -13.70
CA HIS A 112 -29.19 -12.34 -14.61
C HIS A 112 -29.92 -13.67 -14.30
N GLN A 113 -29.59 -14.34 -13.18
CA GLN A 113 -30.16 -15.64 -12.77
C GLN A 113 -30.05 -16.75 -13.83
N LEU A 114 -28.96 -16.75 -14.61
CA LEU A 114 -28.69 -17.75 -15.65
C LEU A 114 -27.86 -18.93 -15.10
N LEU A 115 -27.99 -20.10 -15.74
CA LEU A 115 -27.19 -21.29 -15.40
C LEU A 115 -25.76 -21.14 -15.94
N PHE A 116 -24.79 -21.09 -15.02
CA PHE A 116 -23.37 -21.01 -15.38
C PHE A 116 -22.80 -22.39 -15.77
N SER A 117 -22.25 -22.51 -16.98
CA SER A 117 -21.54 -23.71 -17.42
C SER A 117 -20.02 -23.60 -17.22
N LYS A 118 -19.46 -24.40 -16.31
CA LYS A 118 -18.01 -24.42 -16.00
C LYS A 118 -17.13 -24.96 -17.14
N MET A 119 -17.72 -25.68 -18.09
CA MET A 119 -17.02 -26.39 -19.18
C MET A 119 -16.87 -25.57 -20.47
N ALA A 120 -17.41 -24.36 -20.53
CA ALA A 120 -17.36 -23.52 -21.73
C ALA A 120 -15.91 -23.11 -22.10
N SER A 121 -15.63 -23.09 -23.40
CA SER A 121 -14.34 -22.65 -23.94
C SER A 121 -14.17 -21.12 -23.84
N PHE A 122 -12.98 -20.60 -24.13
CA PHE A 122 -12.74 -19.15 -24.14
C PHE A 122 -13.66 -18.44 -25.15
N ASP A 123 -13.78 -18.99 -26.35
CA ASP A 123 -14.57 -18.39 -27.43
C ASP A 123 -16.07 -18.44 -27.12
N ASP A 124 -16.56 -19.53 -26.55
CA ASP A 124 -17.97 -19.64 -26.13
C ASP A 124 -18.30 -18.63 -25.03
N ASN A 125 -17.43 -18.49 -24.02
CA ASN A 125 -17.60 -17.49 -22.97
C ASN A 125 -17.52 -16.06 -23.50
N SER A 126 -16.65 -15.81 -24.49
CA SER A 126 -16.54 -14.50 -25.14
C SER A 126 -17.80 -14.17 -25.96
N GLN A 127 -18.33 -15.12 -26.72
CA GLN A 127 -19.58 -14.94 -27.47
C GLN A 127 -20.77 -14.75 -26.53
N PHE A 128 -20.83 -15.51 -25.44
CA PHE A 128 -21.83 -15.34 -24.39
C PHE A 128 -21.77 -13.94 -23.76
N MET A 129 -20.57 -13.44 -23.44
CA MET A 129 -20.41 -12.07 -22.94
C MET A 129 -20.94 -11.05 -23.95
N ILE A 130 -20.60 -11.19 -25.24
CA ILE A 130 -21.05 -10.27 -26.29
C ILE A 130 -22.57 -10.32 -26.45
N SER A 131 -23.19 -11.51 -26.42
CA SER A 131 -24.66 -11.62 -26.49
C SER A 131 -25.33 -10.98 -25.28
N MET A 132 -24.81 -11.21 -24.07
CA MET A 132 -25.32 -10.58 -22.84
C MET A 132 -25.19 -9.05 -22.89
N LEU A 133 -24.08 -8.52 -23.39
CA LEU A 133 -23.89 -7.08 -23.56
C LEU A 133 -24.90 -6.46 -24.52
N ARG A 134 -25.29 -7.19 -25.57
CA ARG A 134 -26.32 -6.75 -26.53
C ARG A 134 -27.72 -6.78 -25.92
N GLU A 135 -28.05 -7.84 -25.18
CA GLU A 135 -29.34 -7.94 -24.48
C GLU A 135 -29.47 -6.85 -23.41
N CYS A 136 -28.40 -6.58 -22.66
CA CYS A 136 -28.37 -5.50 -21.68
C CYS A 136 -28.53 -4.13 -22.35
N GLY A 137 -27.89 -3.91 -23.50
CA GLY A 137 -28.06 -2.68 -24.28
C GLY A 137 -29.51 -2.44 -24.72
N LEU A 138 -30.22 -3.50 -25.14
CA LEU A 138 -31.65 -3.42 -25.49
C LEU A 138 -32.54 -3.15 -24.27
N ALA A 139 -32.15 -3.65 -23.10
CA ALA A 139 -32.84 -3.45 -21.84
C ALA A 139 -32.50 -2.11 -21.15
N HIS A 140 -31.69 -1.25 -21.78
CA HIS A 140 -31.14 -0.02 -21.17
C HIS A 140 -30.40 -0.28 -19.85
N LYS A 141 -29.73 -1.43 -19.75
CA LYS A 141 -28.87 -1.79 -18.63
C LYS A 141 -27.41 -1.62 -19.01
N THR A 142 -26.69 -0.83 -18.21
CA THR A 142 -25.27 -0.57 -18.39
C THR A 142 -24.43 -1.49 -17.49
N ILE A 143 -23.49 -2.22 -18.10
CA ILE A 143 -22.55 -3.07 -17.36
C ILE A 143 -21.24 -2.31 -17.12
N ILE A 144 -20.85 -2.15 -15.85
CA ILE A 144 -19.61 -1.50 -15.44
C ILE A 144 -18.57 -2.57 -15.10
N PHE A 145 -17.52 -2.67 -15.91
CA PHE A 145 -16.36 -3.51 -15.66
C PHE A 145 -15.29 -2.74 -14.90
N VAL A 146 -14.95 -3.18 -13.69
CA VAL A 146 -13.84 -2.66 -12.89
C VAL A 146 -12.68 -3.63 -12.98
N LEU A 147 -11.58 -3.19 -13.59
CA LEU A 147 -10.34 -3.94 -13.75
C LEU A 147 -9.28 -3.39 -12.79
N ASP A 148 -9.09 -4.07 -11.66
CA ASP A 148 -8.05 -3.73 -10.68
C ASP A 148 -6.69 -4.33 -11.04
N GLU A 149 -5.61 -3.63 -10.70
CA GLU A 149 -4.23 -3.91 -11.16
C GLU A 149 -4.19 -4.12 -12.70
N PHE A 150 -4.72 -3.15 -13.44
CA PHE A 150 -4.91 -3.18 -14.90
C PHE A 150 -3.64 -3.50 -15.69
N ASP A 151 -2.47 -3.11 -15.18
CA ASP A 151 -1.17 -3.38 -15.78
C ASP A 151 -0.85 -4.87 -15.88
N LEU A 152 -1.43 -5.72 -15.04
CA LEU A 152 -1.29 -7.18 -15.15
C LEU A 152 -2.09 -7.74 -16.32
N PHE A 153 -3.29 -7.21 -16.59
CA PHE A 153 -4.09 -7.58 -17.76
C PHE A 153 -3.48 -7.11 -19.09
N ALA A 154 -2.64 -6.08 -19.03
CA ALA A 154 -1.89 -5.60 -20.17
C ALA A 154 -0.64 -6.46 -20.49
N GLN A 155 -0.28 -7.46 -19.67
CA GLN A 155 0.84 -8.34 -19.95
C GLN A 155 0.44 -9.47 -20.92
N GLY A 156 1.28 -9.77 -21.90
CA GLY A 156 1.05 -10.88 -22.85
C GLY A 156 0.16 -10.51 -24.03
N LYS A 157 -0.74 -11.43 -24.43
CA LYS A 157 -1.52 -11.37 -25.70
C LYS A 157 -2.81 -10.54 -25.61
N GLN A 158 -3.14 -10.00 -24.44
CA GLN A 158 -4.25 -9.08 -24.17
C GLN A 158 -5.60 -9.53 -24.77
N ARG A 159 -5.92 -10.82 -24.74
CA ARG A 159 -7.12 -11.34 -25.42
C ARG A 159 -8.40 -10.85 -24.75
N LEU A 160 -8.40 -10.83 -23.42
CA LEU A 160 -9.51 -10.30 -22.64
C LEU A 160 -9.79 -8.84 -22.98
N LEU A 161 -8.78 -7.98 -22.89
CA LEU A 161 -8.91 -6.55 -23.16
C LEU A 161 -9.34 -6.27 -24.59
N TYR A 162 -8.78 -7.02 -25.56
CA TYR A 162 -9.20 -6.91 -26.96
C TYR A 162 -10.68 -7.27 -27.12
N SER A 163 -11.12 -8.42 -26.61
CA SER A 163 -12.52 -8.87 -26.73
C SER A 163 -13.50 -7.89 -26.08
N LEU A 164 -13.19 -7.43 -24.86
CA LEU A 164 -14.04 -6.47 -24.12
C LEU A 164 -14.17 -5.13 -24.85
N LEU A 165 -13.05 -4.55 -25.29
CA LEU A 165 -13.06 -3.25 -25.95
C LEU A 165 -13.62 -3.31 -27.38
N ASP A 166 -13.45 -4.43 -28.08
CA ASP A 166 -14.07 -4.65 -29.40
C ASP A 166 -15.58 -4.81 -29.28
N ALA A 167 -16.07 -5.51 -28.24
CA ALA A 167 -17.48 -5.61 -27.93
C ALA A 167 -18.13 -4.25 -27.62
N MET A 168 -17.39 -3.32 -27.00
CA MET A 168 -17.83 -1.95 -26.74
C MET A 168 -17.88 -1.05 -27.98
N GLN A 169 -17.22 -1.41 -29.09
CA GLN A 169 -17.33 -0.62 -30.33
C GLN A 169 -18.67 -0.84 -31.04
N SER A 170 -19.40 -1.89 -30.68
CA SER A 170 -20.74 -2.15 -31.20
C SER A 170 -21.73 -1.13 -30.63
N ILE A 171 -22.61 -0.58 -31.48
CA ILE A 171 -23.63 0.42 -31.08
C ILE A 171 -24.70 -0.22 -30.16
N THR A 172 -24.83 -1.54 -30.19
CA THR A 172 -25.86 -2.30 -29.47
C THR A 172 -25.45 -2.71 -28.06
N SER A 173 -24.20 -2.50 -27.65
CA SER A 173 -23.73 -2.81 -26.31
C SER A 173 -23.74 -1.55 -25.44
N GLN A 174 -24.03 -1.71 -24.15
CA GLN A 174 -23.91 -0.66 -23.14
C GLN A 174 -22.96 -1.14 -22.04
N ALA A 175 -21.71 -0.69 -22.10
CA ALA A 175 -20.70 -1.02 -21.11
C ALA A 175 -19.73 0.11 -20.82
N VAL A 176 -19.25 0.14 -19.58
CA VAL A 176 -18.21 1.05 -19.11
C VAL A 176 -17.04 0.24 -18.57
N VAL A 177 -15.83 0.47 -19.08
CA VAL A 177 -14.61 -0.19 -18.57
C VAL A 177 -13.79 0.80 -17.76
N ILE A 178 -13.53 0.48 -16.50
CA ILE A 178 -12.74 1.27 -15.58
C ILE A 178 -11.49 0.47 -15.20
N GLY A 179 -10.34 0.86 -15.74
CA GLY A 179 -9.05 0.30 -15.35
C GLY A 179 -8.45 1.06 -14.17
N VAL A 180 -7.94 0.36 -13.16
CA VAL A 180 -7.20 0.94 -12.04
C VAL A 180 -5.77 0.43 -12.08
N SER A 181 -4.78 1.33 -12.17
CA SER A 181 -3.37 0.95 -12.12
C SER A 181 -2.54 1.94 -11.33
N CYS A 182 -1.45 1.47 -10.71
CA CYS A 182 -0.44 2.34 -10.12
C CYS A 182 0.58 2.90 -11.12
N ARG A 183 0.62 2.36 -12.33
CA ARG A 183 1.59 2.72 -13.37
C ARG A 183 1.07 3.87 -14.23
N LEU A 184 1.81 4.98 -14.27
CA LEU A 184 1.45 6.13 -15.13
C LEU A 184 1.56 5.79 -16.63
N ASP A 185 2.43 4.84 -16.96
CA ASP A 185 2.69 4.32 -18.31
C ASP A 185 1.76 3.18 -18.72
N ALA A 186 0.73 2.85 -17.93
CA ALA A 186 -0.16 1.70 -18.20
C ALA A 186 -0.80 1.73 -19.62
N ASP A 187 -1.05 2.92 -20.17
CA ASP A 187 -1.56 3.09 -21.54
C ASP A 187 -0.54 2.69 -22.63
N GLN A 188 0.76 2.75 -22.34
CA GLN A 188 1.82 2.33 -23.27
C GLN A 188 1.99 0.81 -23.33
N LEU A 189 1.53 0.09 -22.29
CA LEU A 189 1.54 -1.37 -22.26
C LEU A 189 0.53 -1.96 -23.24
N LEU A 190 -0.49 -1.21 -23.63
CA LEU A 190 -1.53 -1.66 -24.55
C LEU A 190 -0.99 -1.84 -25.97
N GLU A 191 -1.30 -2.98 -26.59
CA GLU A 191 -1.00 -3.20 -28.01
C GLU A 191 -1.72 -2.17 -28.88
N LYS A 192 -1.13 -1.80 -30.04
CA LYS A 192 -1.69 -0.78 -30.95
C LYS A 192 -3.18 -1.00 -31.25
N ARG A 193 -3.61 -2.25 -31.45
CA ARG A 193 -5.00 -2.62 -31.75
C ARG A 193 -5.95 -2.42 -30.56
N VAL A 194 -5.49 -2.58 -29.33
CA VAL A 194 -6.27 -2.38 -28.10
C VAL A 194 -6.32 -0.90 -27.75
N ARG A 195 -5.15 -0.24 -27.82
CA ARG A 195 -5.00 1.19 -27.56
C ARG A 195 -5.86 2.06 -28.47
N SER A 196 -6.00 1.69 -29.75
CA SER A 196 -6.88 2.39 -30.70
C SER A 196 -8.36 2.33 -30.33
N ARG A 197 -8.78 1.34 -29.54
CA ARG A 197 -10.18 1.12 -29.14
C ARG A 197 -10.49 1.69 -27.76
N PHE A 198 -9.47 1.99 -26.97
CA PHE A 198 -9.62 2.57 -25.65
C PHE A 198 -9.85 4.09 -25.77
N SER A 199 -10.92 4.62 -25.16
CA SER A 199 -11.05 6.07 -25.04
C SER A 199 -9.92 6.59 -24.16
N HIS A 200 -9.09 7.48 -24.69
CA HIS A 200 -7.89 8.04 -24.04
C HIS A 200 -8.18 8.92 -22.79
N ARG A 201 -9.28 8.67 -22.08
CA ARG A 201 -9.69 9.36 -20.86
C ARG A 201 -8.93 8.80 -19.66
N LYS A 202 -8.08 9.62 -19.06
CA LYS A 202 -7.25 9.27 -17.90
C LYS A 202 -7.60 10.20 -16.74
N LEU A 203 -7.86 9.63 -15.58
CA LEU A 203 -8.03 10.37 -14.33
C LEU A 203 -6.80 10.13 -13.46
N LEU A 204 -6.08 11.21 -13.16
CA LEU A 204 -4.88 11.19 -12.34
C LEU A 204 -5.24 11.44 -10.88
N PHE A 205 -4.93 10.47 -10.02
CA PHE A 205 -4.98 10.59 -8.57
C PHE A 205 -3.61 11.02 -8.07
N LEU A 206 -3.50 12.30 -7.77
CA LEU A 206 -2.32 12.87 -7.13
C LEU A 206 -2.43 12.66 -5.61
N PRO A 207 -1.30 12.55 -4.90
CA PRO A 207 -1.33 12.59 -3.44
C PRO A 207 -1.90 13.94 -2.98
N PRO A 208 -2.68 13.95 -1.88
CA PRO A 208 -3.28 15.17 -1.36
C PRO A 208 -2.22 16.19 -0.95
N SER A 209 -2.58 17.47 -1.03
CA SER A 209 -1.77 18.56 -0.48
C SER A 209 -1.74 18.50 1.06
N LYS A 210 -0.80 19.22 1.68
CA LYS A 210 -0.70 19.30 3.15
C LYS A 210 -1.99 19.82 3.79
N GLU A 211 -2.62 20.82 3.17
CA GLU A 211 -3.88 21.37 3.64
C GLU A 211 -5.01 20.35 3.56
N GLU A 212 -5.09 19.59 2.47
CA GLU A 212 -6.05 18.50 2.33
C GLU A 212 -5.79 17.39 3.36
N LEU A 213 -4.53 17.08 3.64
CA LEU A 213 -4.15 16.12 4.67
C LEU A 213 -4.62 16.55 6.07
N GLN A 214 -4.45 17.82 6.40
CA GLN A 214 -4.94 18.40 7.65
C GLN A 214 -6.47 18.35 7.73
N ARG A 215 -7.17 18.72 6.65
CA ARG A 215 -8.65 18.62 6.58
C ARG A 215 -9.13 17.18 6.76
N LEU A 216 -8.46 16.20 6.14
CA LEU A 216 -8.77 14.78 6.31
C LEU A 216 -8.51 14.32 7.75
N LEU A 217 -7.42 14.76 8.36
CA LEU A 217 -7.09 14.43 9.74
C LEU A 217 -8.16 14.95 10.70
N GLU A 218 -8.58 16.20 10.55
CA GLU A 218 -9.66 16.78 11.34
C GLU A 218 -10.99 16.07 11.11
N HIS A 219 -11.34 15.76 9.86
CA HIS A 219 -12.56 15.00 9.53
C HIS A 219 -12.58 13.59 10.15
N ILE A 220 -11.46 12.87 10.10
CA ILE A 220 -11.38 11.49 10.59
C ILE A 220 -11.46 11.44 12.11
N LEU A 221 -10.75 12.35 12.79
CA LEU A 221 -10.60 12.33 14.24
C LEU A 221 -11.69 13.11 14.98
N SER A 222 -12.38 14.07 14.35
CA SER A 222 -13.45 14.84 14.99
C SER A 222 -14.62 13.95 15.39
N LEU A 223 -15.14 14.14 16.60
CA LEU A 223 -16.31 13.40 17.07
C LEU A 223 -17.59 14.07 16.57
N PRO A 224 -18.60 13.29 16.13
CA PRO A 224 -19.90 13.84 15.76
C PRO A 224 -20.59 14.36 17.01
N ILE A 225 -21.27 15.50 16.89
CA ILE A 225 -21.99 16.15 17.99
C ILE A 225 -23.37 15.48 18.23
N ASP A 226 -23.73 14.50 17.39
CA ASP A 226 -25.01 13.79 17.46
C ASP A 226 -25.10 12.85 18.68
N SER A 227 -26.35 12.58 19.08
CA SER A 227 -26.90 11.84 20.25
C SER A 227 -26.15 10.61 20.83
N SER A 228 -25.10 10.13 20.17
CA SER A 228 -24.22 9.04 20.60
C SER A 228 -23.23 9.40 21.72
N PHE A 229 -22.91 10.69 21.91
CA PHE A 229 -21.98 11.17 22.94
C PHE A 229 -22.61 12.26 23.82
N SER A 230 -22.03 12.50 24.99
CA SER A 230 -22.34 13.72 25.74
C SER A 230 -21.79 14.92 24.96
N HIS A 231 -22.63 15.94 24.77
CA HIS A 231 -22.31 17.12 23.98
C HIS A 231 -21.04 17.83 24.51
N ASP A 232 -20.88 17.85 25.83
CA ASP A 232 -19.73 18.48 26.51
C ASP A 232 -18.41 17.76 26.21
N TYR A 233 -18.41 16.42 26.22
CA TYR A 233 -17.22 15.63 25.91
C TYR A 233 -16.80 15.76 24.44
N ALA A 234 -17.75 15.71 23.50
CA ALA A 234 -17.46 15.87 22.07
C ALA A 234 -16.88 17.26 21.77
N MET A 235 -17.43 18.32 22.38
CA MET A 235 -16.87 19.68 22.25
C MET A 235 -15.47 19.79 22.85
N GLU A 236 -15.26 19.25 24.06
CA GLU A 236 -13.95 19.31 24.71
C GLU A 236 -12.89 18.54 23.91
N PHE A 237 -13.25 17.36 23.38
CA PHE A 237 -12.38 16.55 22.53
C PHE A 237 -12.00 17.29 21.25
N ASN A 238 -12.98 17.84 20.53
CA ASN A 238 -12.75 18.59 19.29
C ASN A 238 -11.93 19.86 19.54
N ALA A 239 -12.17 20.57 20.64
CA ALA A 239 -11.39 21.76 21.03
C ALA A 239 -9.91 21.40 21.32
N LYS A 240 -9.67 20.30 22.04
CA LYS A 240 -8.30 19.79 22.27
C LYS A 240 -7.64 19.36 20.96
N LEU A 241 -8.39 18.74 20.06
CA LEU A 241 -7.90 18.34 18.75
C LEU A 241 -7.44 19.55 17.93
N HIS A 242 -8.27 20.59 17.81
CA HIS A 242 -7.88 21.81 17.10
C HIS A 242 -6.66 22.48 17.73
N LYS A 243 -6.54 22.46 19.06
CA LYS A 243 -5.34 22.95 19.75
C LYS A 243 -4.08 22.15 19.38
N ILE A 244 -4.20 20.84 19.20
CA ILE A 244 -3.08 19.98 18.78
C ILE A 244 -2.73 20.24 17.31
N VAL A 245 -3.73 20.33 16.43
CA VAL A 245 -3.52 20.60 15.00
C VAL A 245 -2.83 21.96 14.79
N GLY A 246 -3.14 22.95 15.62
CA GLY A 246 -2.50 24.27 15.61
C GLY A 246 -1.12 24.35 16.29
N ASP A 247 -0.63 23.28 16.94
CA ASP A 247 0.69 23.28 17.60
C ASP A 247 1.81 23.16 16.55
N CYS A 248 2.84 24.00 16.64
CA CYS A 248 3.99 23.98 15.73
C CYS A 248 4.71 22.62 15.72
N ARG A 249 4.76 21.94 16.87
CA ARG A 249 5.40 20.62 16.99
C ARG A 249 4.61 19.55 16.23
N PHE A 250 3.29 19.69 16.18
CA PHE A 250 2.45 18.78 15.41
C PHE A 250 2.59 19.04 13.91
N THR A 251 2.69 20.31 13.51
CA THR A 251 2.99 20.64 12.10
C THR A 251 4.33 20.08 11.63
N GLU A 252 5.36 20.08 12.48
CA GLU A 252 6.66 19.44 12.18
C GLU A 252 6.52 17.91 12.00
N ILE A 253 5.69 17.26 12.81
CA ILE A 253 5.39 15.81 12.68
C ILE A 253 4.70 15.56 11.34
N VAL A 254 3.69 16.35 10.99
CA VAL A 254 2.97 16.22 9.70
C VAL A 254 3.88 16.52 8.51
N ASP A 255 4.79 17.49 8.63
CA ASP A 255 5.78 17.80 7.61
C ASP A 255 6.76 16.65 7.41
N THR A 256 7.19 16.02 8.50
CA THR A 256 8.07 14.84 8.46
C THR A 256 7.36 13.65 7.80
N LEU A 257 6.07 13.42 8.10
CA LEU A 257 5.26 12.39 7.45
C LEU A 257 5.13 12.68 5.95
N SER A 258 4.72 13.90 5.60
CA SER A 258 4.50 14.32 4.21
C SER A 258 5.79 14.30 3.38
N GLY A 259 6.93 14.57 4.00
CA GLY A 259 8.25 14.47 3.37
C GLY A 259 8.67 13.03 3.06
N SER A 260 8.17 12.05 3.81
CA SER A 260 8.45 10.63 3.59
C SER A 260 7.50 9.98 2.58
N ASP A 261 6.19 10.14 2.79
CA ASP A 261 5.14 9.60 1.93
C ASP A 261 3.87 10.44 2.11
N SER A 262 3.42 11.08 1.04
CA SER A 262 2.22 11.93 1.02
C SER A 262 0.93 11.15 0.74
N THR A 263 0.96 9.81 0.78
CA THR A 263 -0.24 8.99 0.54
C THR A 263 -1.22 9.00 1.71
N VAL A 264 -2.51 8.91 1.39
CA VAL A 264 -3.60 8.82 2.38
C VAL A 264 -3.44 7.57 3.25
N ASN A 265 -3.02 6.44 2.68
CA ASN A 265 -2.78 5.21 3.45
C ASN A 265 -1.69 5.37 4.52
N HIS A 266 -0.62 6.13 4.23
CA HIS A 266 0.41 6.43 5.22
C HIS A 266 -0.16 7.23 6.39
N LEU A 267 -0.96 8.26 6.10
CA LEU A 267 -1.70 9.01 7.12
C LEU A 267 -2.61 8.10 7.94
N LEU A 268 -3.40 7.23 7.31
CA LEU A 268 -4.32 6.34 8.03
C LEU A 268 -3.58 5.39 8.97
N LYS A 269 -2.43 4.86 8.56
CA LYS A 269 -1.57 4.04 9.44
C LYS A 269 -1.05 4.84 10.63
N PHE A 270 -0.64 6.08 10.40
CA PHE A 270 -0.21 7.01 11.44
C PHE A 270 -1.33 7.32 12.43
N LEU A 271 -2.51 7.69 11.94
CA LEU A 271 -3.68 7.96 12.78
C LEU A 271 -4.12 6.72 13.56
N PHE A 272 -4.15 5.56 12.90
CA PHE A 272 -4.49 4.30 13.57
C PHE A 272 -3.54 4.03 14.74
N ARG A 273 -2.23 4.23 14.53
CA ARG A 273 -1.22 4.02 15.56
C ARG A 273 -1.34 5.03 16.71
N ALA A 274 -1.55 6.31 16.40
CA ALA A 274 -1.76 7.35 17.41
C ALA A 274 -3.00 7.09 18.28
N VAL A 275 -4.10 6.64 17.66
CA VAL A 275 -5.33 6.26 18.36
C VAL A 275 -5.17 4.97 19.17
N CYS A 276 -4.33 4.04 18.73
CA CYS A 276 -4.00 2.85 19.52
C CYS A 276 -3.21 3.16 20.79
N CYS A 277 -2.40 4.22 20.79
CA CYS A 277 -1.63 4.68 21.94
C CYS A 277 -2.43 5.60 22.87
N MET A 278 -3.72 5.80 22.63
CA MET A 278 -4.58 6.59 23.50
C MET A 278 -4.78 5.88 24.84
N ASP A 279 -4.50 6.60 25.92
CA ASP A 279 -4.76 6.14 27.27
C ASP A 279 -6.26 6.29 27.60
N LEU A 280 -6.87 5.20 28.06
CA LEU A 280 -8.29 5.15 28.41
C LEU A 280 -8.58 5.92 29.70
N ASP A 281 -7.59 6.04 30.59
CA ASP A 281 -7.73 6.72 31.87
C ASP A 281 -7.84 8.25 31.69
N PHE A 282 -7.08 8.79 30.72
CA PHE A 282 -7.16 10.20 30.36
C PHE A 282 -8.27 10.49 29.35
N GLY A 283 -8.62 9.53 28.49
CA GLY A 283 -9.74 9.68 27.55
C GLY A 283 -9.51 10.68 26.41
N PHE A 284 -8.33 11.29 26.27
CA PHE A 284 -8.04 12.28 25.22
C PHE A 284 -6.77 11.94 24.44
N LEU A 285 -6.74 12.38 23.18
CA LEU A 285 -5.51 12.35 22.38
C LEU A 285 -4.53 13.42 22.87
N THR A 286 -3.27 13.04 23.02
CA THR A 286 -2.19 13.97 23.39
C THR A 286 -1.13 14.04 22.29
N LEU A 287 -0.32 15.10 22.31
CA LEU A 287 0.78 15.26 21.36
C LEU A 287 1.84 14.14 21.49
N GLU A 288 2.00 13.56 22.67
CA GLU A 288 2.92 12.44 22.90
C GLU A 288 2.45 11.16 22.18
N ASN A 289 1.14 10.95 22.03
CA ASN A 289 0.59 9.83 21.24
C ASN A 289 1.00 9.94 19.76
N PHE A 290 1.04 11.15 19.21
CA PHE A 290 1.47 11.38 17.84
C PHE A 290 3.00 11.25 17.68
N LYS A 291 3.78 11.70 18.67
CA LYS A 291 5.24 11.47 18.69
C LYS A 291 5.61 9.99 18.76
N THR A 292 4.96 9.24 19.64
CA THR A 292 5.17 7.79 19.73
C THR A 292 4.72 7.07 18.47
N ALA A 293 3.64 7.53 17.83
CA ALA A 293 3.18 6.99 16.55
C ALA A 293 4.21 7.19 15.43
N ILE A 294 4.78 8.39 15.27
CA ILE A 294 5.76 8.64 14.20
C ILE A 294 7.04 7.82 14.39
N LEU A 295 7.54 7.71 15.62
CA LEU A 295 8.70 6.87 15.95
C LEU A 295 8.45 5.39 15.60
N SER A 296 7.21 4.92 15.78
CA SER A 296 6.88 3.53 15.45
C SER A 296 6.69 3.26 13.95
N ILE A 297 6.42 4.29 13.15
CA ILE A 297 6.31 4.18 11.69
C ILE A 297 7.68 4.31 11.03
N GLN A 298 8.52 5.19 11.54
CA GLN A 298 9.89 5.42 11.04
C GLN A 298 10.91 4.50 11.70
N ARG A 299 10.53 3.23 11.93
CA ARG A 299 11.47 2.25 12.47
C ARG A 299 12.57 1.96 11.47
N GLN A 300 13.78 1.82 12.00
CA GLN A 300 14.96 1.43 11.24
C GLN A 300 15.30 -0.02 11.58
N PRO A 301 14.74 -1.01 10.85
CA PRO A 301 14.86 -2.42 11.23
C PRO A 301 16.32 -2.89 11.28
N LYS A 302 17.18 -2.36 10.41
CA LYS A 302 18.62 -2.66 10.44
C LYS A 302 19.30 -2.17 11.72
N LEU A 303 18.92 -0.99 12.25
CA LEU A 303 19.46 -0.49 13.52
C LEU A 303 18.94 -1.31 14.71
N GLU A 304 17.65 -1.66 14.70
CA GLU A 304 17.07 -2.54 15.73
C GLU A 304 17.80 -3.89 15.76
N CYS A 305 18.05 -4.51 14.61
CA CYS A 305 18.84 -5.74 14.51
C CYS A 305 20.26 -5.61 15.07
N LEU A 306 20.90 -4.45 14.93
CA LEU A 306 22.24 -4.17 15.47
C LEU A 306 22.25 -4.03 17.00
N GLN A 307 21.15 -3.58 17.60
CA GLN A 307 21.01 -3.51 19.06
C GLN A 307 20.94 -4.90 19.70
N ASP A 308 20.34 -5.85 18.98
CA ASP A 308 20.17 -7.25 19.43
C ASP A 308 21.31 -8.17 18.96
N CYS A 309 22.39 -7.62 18.40
CA CYS A 309 23.58 -8.39 18.00
C CYS A 309 24.50 -8.68 19.19
N SER A 310 25.14 -9.85 19.15
CA SER A 310 26.17 -10.20 20.14
C SER A 310 27.46 -9.42 19.91
N VAL A 311 28.29 -9.28 20.94
CA VAL A 311 29.59 -8.57 20.84
C VAL A 311 30.46 -9.15 19.73
N LEU A 312 30.47 -10.48 19.56
CA LEU A 312 31.23 -11.15 18.49
C LEU A 312 30.69 -10.78 17.10
N GLU A 313 29.37 -10.75 16.92
CA GLU A 313 28.74 -10.34 15.67
C GLU A 313 29.07 -8.88 15.32
N LEU A 314 28.98 -7.97 16.29
CA LEU A 314 29.37 -6.58 16.11
C LEU A 314 30.84 -6.46 15.72
N TYR A 315 31.72 -7.22 16.36
CA TYR A 315 33.14 -7.20 16.07
C TYR A 315 33.45 -7.73 14.66
N ILE A 316 32.74 -8.77 14.21
CA ILE A 316 32.79 -9.25 12.82
C ILE A 316 32.33 -8.16 11.84
N LEU A 317 31.25 -7.44 12.14
CA LEU A 317 30.75 -6.32 11.31
C LEU A 317 31.76 -5.17 11.24
N VAL A 318 32.44 -4.84 12.34
CA VAL A 318 33.52 -3.85 12.38
C VAL A 318 34.71 -4.30 11.53
N CYS A 319 35.08 -5.58 11.59
CA CYS A 319 36.14 -6.14 10.73
C CYS A 319 35.79 -5.99 9.24
N MET A 320 34.55 -6.30 8.86
CA MET A 320 34.06 -6.13 7.49
C MET A 320 34.09 -4.68 7.04
N LYS A 321 33.68 -3.76 7.92
CA LYS A 321 33.74 -2.33 7.62
C LYS A 321 35.18 -1.86 7.35
N ARG A 322 36.15 -2.32 8.14
CA ARG A 322 37.58 -2.01 7.91
C ARG A 322 38.10 -2.60 6.61
N LEU A 323 37.60 -3.76 6.18
CA LEU A 323 37.96 -4.35 4.88
C LEU A 323 37.39 -3.54 3.72
N GLU A 324 36.18 -2.98 3.86
CA GLU A 324 35.62 -2.04 2.89
C GLU A 324 36.40 -0.72 2.82
N ASP A 325 36.85 -0.20 3.97
CA ASP A 325 37.69 1.00 4.02
C ASP A 325 39.09 0.78 3.39
N LYS A 326 39.54 -0.48 3.31
CA LYS A 326 40.75 -0.90 2.58
C LYS A 326 40.50 -1.16 1.08
N GLU A 327 39.33 -0.79 0.56
CA GLU A 327 38.89 -0.96 -0.84
C GLU A 327 38.95 -2.42 -1.34
N GLN A 328 38.76 -3.41 -0.47
CA GLN A 328 38.61 -4.79 -0.92
C GLN A 328 37.23 -5.00 -1.55
N ASN A 329 37.22 -5.09 -2.89
CA ASN A 329 36.00 -5.27 -3.69
C ASN A 329 35.23 -6.57 -3.39
N SER A 330 35.90 -7.58 -2.82
CA SER A 330 35.25 -8.79 -2.32
C SER A 330 36.05 -9.37 -1.16
N TYR A 331 35.36 -9.71 -0.07
CA TYR A 331 35.95 -10.40 1.08
C TYR A 331 35.12 -11.64 1.43
N ASN A 332 35.79 -12.66 1.95
CA ASN A 332 35.19 -13.90 2.42
C ASN A 332 35.44 -14.08 3.93
N PHE A 333 34.89 -15.14 4.53
CA PHE A 333 35.06 -15.42 5.95
C PHE A 333 36.54 -15.49 6.36
N ASN A 334 37.40 -16.05 5.50
CA ASN A 334 38.84 -16.13 5.77
C ASN A 334 39.51 -14.75 5.82
N SER A 335 39.15 -13.82 4.93
CA SER A 335 39.63 -12.44 4.96
C SER A 335 39.18 -11.72 6.23
N VAL A 336 37.92 -11.91 6.63
CA VAL A 336 37.38 -11.36 7.88
C VAL A 336 38.10 -11.92 9.10
N MET A 337 38.39 -13.22 9.12
CA MET A 337 39.12 -13.85 10.22
C MET A 337 40.59 -13.40 10.30
N LYS A 338 41.23 -13.09 9.16
CA LYS A 338 42.57 -12.49 9.14
C LYS A 338 42.56 -11.10 9.78
N GLU A 339 41.57 -10.27 9.43
CA GLU A 339 41.41 -8.96 10.04
C GLU A 339 41.11 -9.11 11.54
N TYR A 340 40.18 -9.98 11.93
CA TYR A 340 39.83 -10.30 13.32
C TYR A 340 41.07 -10.60 14.17
N LYS A 341 41.95 -11.47 13.67
CA LYS A 341 43.23 -11.80 14.32
C LYS A 341 44.15 -10.58 14.41
N GLY A 342 44.29 -9.83 13.32
CA GLY A 342 45.11 -8.61 13.29
C GLY A 342 44.67 -7.57 14.33
N ILE A 343 43.36 -7.41 14.56
CA ILE A 343 42.84 -6.48 15.58
C ILE A 343 43.12 -7.02 16.99
N HIS A 344 42.92 -8.33 17.22
CA HIS A 344 43.22 -8.94 18.51
C HIS A 344 44.71 -8.83 18.85
N ASP A 345 45.61 -9.08 17.90
CA ASP A 345 47.06 -8.97 18.09
C ASP A 345 47.50 -7.52 18.37
N SER A 346 46.84 -6.53 17.77
CA SER A 346 47.18 -5.12 17.95
C SER A 346 46.63 -4.48 19.23
N TYR A 347 45.45 -4.90 19.69
CA TYR A 347 44.76 -4.27 20.84
C TYR A 347 44.68 -5.17 22.08
N GLN A 348 45.16 -6.43 22.02
CA GLN A 348 45.15 -7.40 23.12
C GLN A 348 43.80 -7.46 23.87
N THR A 349 42.71 -7.56 23.12
CA THR A 349 41.37 -7.70 23.70
C THR A 349 41.27 -9.02 24.49
N SER A 350 40.54 -9.04 25.61
CA SER A 350 40.44 -10.24 26.47
C SER A 350 39.75 -11.44 25.79
N ASP A 351 38.92 -11.18 24.78
CA ASP A 351 37.99 -12.16 24.24
C ASP A 351 38.43 -12.66 22.86
N TYR A 352 39.26 -13.71 22.83
CA TYR A 352 39.61 -14.42 21.59
C TYR A 352 38.68 -15.62 21.38
N TYR A 353 37.83 -15.53 20.36
CA TYR A 353 36.88 -16.60 20.02
C TYR A 353 37.49 -17.58 19.01
N ALA A 354 37.18 -18.88 19.18
CA ALA A 354 37.60 -19.92 18.25
C ALA A 354 36.95 -19.76 16.87
N ARG A 355 37.66 -20.15 15.81
CA ARG A 355 37.19 -20.06 14.41
C ARG A 355 35.77 -20.61 14.19
N ASN A 356 35.43 -21.73 14.82
CA ASN A 356 34.11 -22.36 14.68
C ASN A 356 32.99 -21.49 15.27
N VAL A 357 33.28 -20.74 16.34
CA VAL A 357 32.32 -19.82 16.96
C VAL A 357 32.14 -18.59 16.09
N CYS A 358 33.25 -18.03 15.56
CA CYS A 358 33.20 -16.95 14.59
C CYS A 358 32.44 -17.34 13.31
N LEU A 359 32.59 -18.58 12.85
CA LEU A 359 31.86 -19.10 11.70
C LEU A 359 30.35 -19.17 11.98
N ARG A 360 29.94 -19.64 13.16
CA ARG A 360 28.52 -19.64 13.56
C ARG A 360 27.95 -18.23 13.65
N ALA A 361 28.71 -17.28 14.21
CA ALA A 361 28.30 -15.87 14.26
C ALA A 361 28.17 -15.27 12.84
N PHE A 362 29.10 -15.62 11.93
CA PHE A 362 29.04 -15.21 10.53
C PHE A 362 27.82 -15.80 9.79
N GLU A 363 27.51 -17.08 10.00
CA GLU A 363 26.30 -17.72 9.48
C GLU A 363 25.03 -17.08 10.04
N HIS A 364 25.02 -16.71 11.32
CA HIS A 364 23.89 -16.01 11.92
C HIS A 364 23.68 -14.60 11.35
N LEU A 365 24.76 -13.87 11.04
CA LEU A 365 24.67 -12.58 10.34
C LEU A 365 24.12 -12.71 8.92
N LEU A 366 24.43 -13.81 8.22
CA LEU A 366 23.84 -14.15 6.93
C LEU A 366 22.34 -14.47 7.07
N GLN A 367 21.96 -15.25 8.08
CA GLN A 367 20.55 -15.55 8.38
C GLN A 367 19.73 -14.31 8.71
N ARG A 368 20.34 -13.30 9.35
CA ARG A 368 19.71 -12.00 9.66
C ARG A 368 19.72 -11.02 8.47
N GLU A 369 20.24 -11.42 7.32
CA GLU A 369 20.38 -10.57 6.11
C GLU A 369 21.09 -9.23 6.38
N LEU A 370 21.95 -9.16 7.40
CA LEU A 370 22.88 -8.04 7.60
C LEU A 370 24.04 -8.08 6.59
N ILE A 371 24.22 -9.26 6.01
CA ILE A 371 25.29 -9.65 5.11
C ILE A 371 24.66 -10.50 4.00
N CYS A 372 25.12 -10.35 2.77
CA CYS A 372 24.67 -11.17 1.64
C CYS A 372 25.84 -11.67 0.78
N PHE A 373 25.66 -12.82 0.15
CA PHE A 373 26.61 -13.31 -0.86
C PHE A 373 26.53 -12.45 -2.12
N THR A 374 27.67 -12.14 -2.72
CA THR A 374 27.68 -11.41 -4.00
C THR A 374 27.25 -12.28 -5.18
N ASP A 375 27.38 -13.60 -5.05
CA ASP A 375 27.03 -14.58 -6.09
C ASP A 375 25.89 -15.52 -5.67
N ASN A 376 24.77 -15.46 -6.39
CA ASN A 376 23.65 -16.41 -6.24
C ASN A 376 23.95 -17.80 -6.83
N ARG A 377 25.06 -17.96 -7.56
CA ARG A 377 25.42 -19.19 -8.31
C ARG A 377 26.17 -20.23 -7.46
N GLY A 378 26.42 -19.93 -6.19
CA GLY A 378 27.43 -20.61 -5.38
C GLY A 378 27.01 -21.85 -4.61
N GLN A 379 25.84 -22.48 -4.82
CA GLN A 379 25.34 -23.57 -3.94
C GLN A 379 26.35 -24.69 -3.66
N SER A 380 27.35 -24.92 -4.52
CA SER A 380 28.39 -25.95 -4.37
C SER A 380 29.65 -25.55 -3.56
N GLN A 381 29.87 -24.26 -3.24
CA GLN A 381 31.04 -23.81 -2.46
C GLN A 381 30.70 -23.72 -0.96
N SER A 382 31.61 -24.10 -0.07
CA SER A 382 31.39 -23.90 1.37
C SER A 382 31.32 -22.41 1.71
N VAL A 383 30.53 -22.09 2.76
CA VAL A 383 30.23 -20.71 3.19
C VAL A 383 31.49 -19.88 3.41
N GLU A 384 32.60 -20.51 3.82
CA GLU A 384 33.86 -19.83 4.16
C GLU A 384 34.57 -19.15 2.97
N PHE A 385 34.36 -19.63 1.75
CA PHE A 385 35.07 -19.15 0.56
C PHE A 385 34.22 -18.25 -0.32
N ARG A 386 32.91 -18.20 -0.07
CA ARG A 386 32.02 -17.38 -0.88
C ARG A 386 32.27 -15.90 -0.62
N PRO A 387 32.34 -15.08 -1.68
CA PRO A 387 32.45 -13.64 -1.54
C PRO A 387 31.14 -13.06 -0.97
N VAL A 388 31.31 -12.11 -0.06
CA VAL A 388 30.26 -11.57 0.78
C VAL A 388 30.34 -10.04 0.78
N LYS A 389 29.17 -9.40 0.94
CA LYS A 389 29.00 -7.95 1.01
C LYS A 389 28.17 -7.56 2.23
N LEU A 390 28.57 -6.47 2.90
CA LEU A 390 27.82 -5.85 3.99
C LEU A 390 26.60 -5.11 3.41
N LEU A 391 25.42 -5.35 4.00
CA LEU A 391 24.18 -4.66 3.62
C LEU A 391 23.87 -3.44 4.49
N ILE A 392 24.73 -3.14 5.45
CA ILE A 392 24.63 -2.03 6.39
C ILE A 392 25.54 -0.89 5.92
N SER A 393 25.02 0.33 5.90
CA SER A 393 25.84 1.51 5.60
C SER A 393 26.73 1.90 6.78
N SER A 394 27.84 2.58 6.51
CA SER A 394 28.71 3.15 7.55
C SER A 394 27.97 4.08 8.51
N HIS A 395 27.00 4.83 7.99
CA HIS A 395 26.17 5.76 8.73
C HIS A 395 25.16 5.07 9.66
N GLU A 396 24.78 3.82 9.39
CA GLU A 396 23.91 3.02 10.25
C GLU A 396 24.71 2.22 11.29
N LEU A 397 25.89 1.72 10.91
CA LEU A 397 26.72 0.89 11.79
C LEU A 397 27.17 1.66 13.04
N TYR A 398 27.58 2.91 12.90
CA TYR A 398 28.10 3.70 14.02
C TYR A 398 27.04 4.06 15.09
N PRO A 399 25.83 4.55 14.73
CA PRO A 399 24.71 4.66 15.66
C PRO A 399 24.26 3.32 16.25
N GLY A 400 24.27 2.25 15.46
CA GLY A 400 23.96 0.89 15.93
C GLY A 400 24.92 0.44 17.04
N LEU A 401 26.22 0.63 16.85
CA LEU A 401 27.24 0.32 17.86
C LEU A 401 27.09 1.17 19.13
N LYS A 402 26.80 2.47 18.99
CA LYS A 402 26.57 3.37 20.14
C LYS A 402 25.32 3.03 20.94
N SER A 403 24.28 2.54 20.27
CA SER A 403 23.00 2.21 20.92
C SER A 403 23.00 0.81 21.55
N ASN A 404 23.96 -0.06 21.19
CA ASN A 404 24.06 -1.39 21.77
C ASN A 404 24.64 -1.32 23.20
N ARG A 405 23.84 -1.73 24.18
CA ARG A 405 24.20 -1.73 25.61
C ARG A 405 25.35 -2.68 25.95
N SER A 406 25.58 -3.67 25.11
CA SER A 406 26.61 -4.71 25.31
C SER A 406 27.93 -4.39 24.60
N CYS A 407 28.01 -3.29 23.84
CA CYS A 407 29.24 -2.92 23.17
C CYS A 407 30.30 -2.53 24.21
N PRO A 408 31.42 -3.28 24.33
CA PRO A 408 32.49 -2.89 25.23
C PRO A 408 33.08 -1.56 24.73
N LEU A 409 33.28 -0.62 25.65
CA LEU A 409 34.11 0.56 25.38
C LEU A 409 35.54 0.04 25.22
N ALA A 410 36.03 -0.03 23.98
CA ALA A 410 37.45 -0.23 23.74
C ALA A 410 38.18 1.01 24.30
N TYR A 411 38.91 0.83 25.41
CA TYR A 411 39.80 1.84 25.97
C TYR A 411 41.10 1.91 25.19
#